data_AF-A0A969LEQ5-F1
#
_entry.id   AF-A0A969LEQ5-F1
#
_cell.length_a   1.000
_cell.length_b   1.000
_cell.length_c   1.000
_cell.angle_alpha   90.00
_cell.angle_beta   90.00
_cell.angle_gamma   90.00
#
_symmetry.space_group_name_H-M   'P 1'
#
loop_
_entity.id
_entity.type
_entity.pdbx_description
1 polymer ?
#
loop_
_entity_poly.entity_id
_entity_poly.type
_entity_poly.pdbx_seq_one_letter_code
_entity_poly.pdbx_strand_id
1 'polypeptide(L)'
;MTAPELLKSLTEAELRFIAGLDYGADIERHLSALRDVIARGGAVQMDSEVWFPYEVIELGKNDLKKHHEREYAACMAIVLQNIASGTDKMNDASYIIETQLENIALLPSQLQHLVISLSEEIQNEK
;
A
#
# COMPACT_ATOMS: atom_id res chain seq x y z
N MET A 1 -13.25 7.76 4.00
CA MET A 1 -11.89 8.07 3.54
C MET A 1 -11.61 7.19 2.35
N THR A 2 -11.15 7.76 1.25
CA THR A 2 -10.72 7.05 0.04
C THR A 2 -9.22 6.79 0.08
N ALA A 3 -8.72 5.90 -0.78
CA ALA A 3 -7.27 5.67 -0.89
C ALA A 3 -6.51 6.94 -1.29
N PRO A 4 -6.91 7.73 -2.30
CA PRO A 4 -6.25 9.00 -2.62
C PRO A 4 -6.24 10.00 -1.46
N GLU A 5 -7.30 10.04 -0.63
CA GLU A 5 -7.34 10.87 0.58
C GLU A 5 -6.32 10.42 1.63
N LEU A 6 -6.25 9.11 1.90
CA LEU A 6 -5.26 8.54 2.82
C LEU A 6 -3.84 8.88 2.33
N LEU A 7 -3.51 8.55 1.08
CA LEU A 7 -2.18 8.73 0.50
C LEU A 7 -1.70 10.18 0.56
N LYS A 8 -2.56 11.14 0.20
CA LYS A 8 -2.23 12.57 0.25
C LYS A 8 -2.10 13.12 1.67
N SER A 9 -2.67 12.44 2.66
CA SER A 9 -2.62 12.83 4.07
C SER A 9 -1.42 12.26 4.82
N LEU A 10 -0.62 11.39 4.21
CA LEU A 10 0.58 10.83 4.83
C LEU A 10 1.60 11.94 5.11
N THR A 11 2.11 11.93 6.32
CA THR A 11 3.18 12.82 6.78
C THR A 11 4.53 12.37 6.23
N GLU A 12 5.49 13.28 6.21
CA GLU A 12 6.86 12.96 5.82
C GLU A 12 7.48 11.83 6.66
N ALA A 13 7.13 11.73 7.95
CA ALA A 13 7.61 10.67 8.82
C ALA A 13 7.05 9.30 8.41
N GLU A 14 5.75 9.23 8.08
CA GLU A 14 5.09 8.02 7.59
C GLU A 14 5.67 7.59 6.23
N LEU A 15 5.94 8.54 5.32
CA LEU A 15 6.59 8.24 4.04
C LEU A 15 8.02 7.70 4.22
N ARG A 16 8.80 8.33 5.11
CA ARG A 16 10.15 7.88 5.43
C ARG A 16 10.16 6.52 6.11
N PHE A 17 9.16 6.21 6.92
CA PHE A 17 9.00 4.89 7.51
C PHE A 17 8.81 3.84 6.42
N ILE A 18 7.86 4.04 5.50
CA ILE A 18 7.64 3.12 4.36
C ILE A 18 8.91 2.97 3.53
N ALA A 19 9.55 4.09 3.16
CA ALA A 19 10.77 4.09 2.36
C ALA A 19 11.96 3.36 3.00
N GLY A 20 11.94 3.14 4.32
CA GLY A 20 12.98 2.43 5.06
C GLY A 20 12.68 0.95 5.34
N LEU A 21 11.59 0.40 4.82
CA LEU A 21 11.19 -0.98 5.12
C LEU A 21 12.15 -2.03 4.53
N ASP A 22 12.93 -1.70 3.50
CA ASP A 22 13.99 -2.56 2.99
C ASP A 22 15.28 -2.43 3.83
N TYR A 23 15.17 -2.70 5.13
CA TYR A 23 16.29 -2.63 6.09
C TYR A 23 17.05 -1.29 6.09
N GLY A 24 16.39 -0.21 5.68
CA GLY A 24 16.98 1.11 5.52
C GLY A 24 17.93 1.26 4.32
N ALA A 25 17.92 0.33 3.36
CA ALA A 25 18.61 0.48 2.09
C ALA A 25 17.92 1.55 1.23
N ASP A 26 18.73 2.36 0.53
CA ASP A 26 18.27 3.29 -0.51
C ASP A 26 17.05 4.18 -0.16
N ILE A 27 16.90 4.55 1.13
CA ILE A 27 15.72 5.26 1.66
C ILE A 27 15.35 6.47 0.81
N GLU A 28 16.32 7.31 0.44
CA GLU A 28 16.03 8.53 -0.32
C GLU A 28 15.53 8.24 -1.74
N ARG A 29 15.96 7.12 -2.34
CA ARG A 29 15.48 6.67 -3.65
C ARG A 29 14.06 6.13 -3.56
N HIS A 30 13.78 5.26 -2.57
CA HIS A 30 12.41 4.81 -2.30
C HIS A 30 11.49 5.99 -1.98
N LEU A 31 11.92 6.92 -1.14
CA LEU A 31 11.14 8.07 -0.73
C LEU A 31 10.80 8.97 -1.93
N SER A 32 11.77 9.23 -2.81
CA SER A 32 11.53 9.98 -4.05
C SER A 32 10.48 9.30 -4.92
N ALA A 33 10.66 8.00 -5.19
CA ALA A 33 9.74 7.25 -6.04
C ALA A 33 8.34 7.08 -5.40
N LEU A 34 8.27 6.92 -4.07
CA LEU A 34 7.03 6.82 -3.30
C LEU A 34 6.21 8.10 -3.40
N ARG A 35 6.85 9.27 -3.36
CA ARG A 35 6.18 10.55 -3.58
C ARG A 35 5.56 10.64 -4.97
N ASP A 36 6.27 10.14 -5.98
CA ASP A 36 5.76 10.14 -7.35
C ASP A 36 4.54 9.21 -7.50
N VAL A 37 4.57 8.02 -6.87
CA VAL A 37 3.40 7.11 -6.80
C VAL A 37 2.22 7.78 -6.11
N ILE A 38 2.44 8.45 -4.97
CA ILE A 38 1.39 9.17 -4.23
C ILE A 38 0.83 10.34 -5.02
N ALA A 39 1.68 11.09 -5.73
CA ALA A 39 1.26 12.18 -6.61
C ALA A 39 0.32 11.68 -7.73
N ARG A 40 0.51 10.43 -8.17
CA ARG A 40 -0.38 9.72 -9.11
C ARG A 40 -1.56 9.00 -8.44
N GLY A 41 -1.81 9.27 -7.16
CA GLY A 41 -2.93 8.67 -6.43
C GLY A 41 -2.77 7.17 -6.16
N GLY A 42 -1.53 6.66 -6.13
CA GLY A 42 -1.22 5.25 -5.88
C GLY A 42 -0.93 4.43 -7.14
N ALA A 43 -1.01 5.00 -8.34
CA ALA A 43 -0.69 4.26 -9.56
C ALA A 43 0.83 4.02 -9.72
N VAL A 44 1.20 2.75 -9.77
CA VAL A 44 2.59 2.27 -9.88
C VAL A 44 2.91 1.93 -11.34
N GLN A 45 4.11 2.29 -11.79
CA GLN A 45 4.63 1.92 -13.10
C GLN A 45 5.54 0.70 -12.97
N MET A 46 4.96 -0.50 -13.00
CA MET A 46 5.67 -1.76 -12.66
C MET A 46 6.97 -1.98 -13.45
N ASP A 47 7.06 -1.56 -14.71
CA ASP A 47 8.27 -1.73 -15.54
C ASP A 47 9.50 -0.97 -15.00
N SER A 48 9.28 0.14 -14.29
CA SER A 48 10.36 1.00 -13.77
C SER A 48 10.40 1.09 -12.24
N GLU A 49 9.29 0.77 -11.57
CA GLU A 49 9.10 1.04 -10.14
C GLU A 49 9.05 -0.23 -9.27
N VAL A 50 9.23 -1.42 -9.87
CA VAL A 50 9.21 -2.70 -9.13
C VAL A 50 10.18 -2.72 -7.94
N TRP A 51 11.40 -2.20 -8.13
CA TRP A 51 12.39 -2.08 -7.04
C TRP A 51 12.21 -0.79 -6.23
N PHE A 52 11.79 0.31 -6.86
CA PHE A 52 11.65 1.61 -6.21
C PHE A 52 10.35 2.29 -6.66
N PRO A 53 9.29 2.38 -5.85
CA PRO A 53 9.19 2.01 -4.44
C PRO A 53 8.39 0.73 -4.19
N TYR A 54 8.06 -0.05 -5.23
CA TYR A 54 7.08 -1.13 -5.07
C TYR A 54 7.52 -2.19 -4.06
N GLU A 55 8.80 -2.55 -4.02
CA GLU A 55 9.38 -3.44 -3.01
C GLU A 55 9.03 -3.04 -1.57
N VAL A 56 9.27 -1.78 -1.18
CA VAL A 56 8.95 -1.34 0.19
C VAL A 56 7.46 -1.20 0.45
N ILE A 57 6.65 -0.96 -0.58
CA ILE A 57 5.19 -1.00 -0.49
C ILE A 57 4.73 -2.45 -0.23
N GLU A 58 5.33 -3.43 -0.92
CA GLU A 58 5.03 -4.84 -0.69
C GLU A 58 5.43 -5.30 0.71
N LEU A 59 6.60 -4.86 1.20
CA LEU A 59 7.00 -5.09 2.58
C LEU A 59 6.01 -4.47 3.57
N GLY A 60 5.55 -3.26 3.30
CA GLY A 60 4.60 -2.53 4.17
C GLY A 60 3.21 -3.18 4.25
N LYS A 61 2.71 -3.78 3.17
CA LYS A 61 1.42 -4.51 3.21
C LYS A 61 1.49 -5.84 3.97
N ASN A 62 2.69 -6.38 4.17
CA ASN A 62 2.86 -7.71 4.75
C ASN A 62 3.08 -7.69 6.28
N ASP A 63 3.38 -6.52 6.87
CA ASP A 63 3.78 -6.40 8.28
C ASP A 63 3.12 -5.20 8.98
N LEU A 64 2.02 -5.45 9.70
CA LEU A 64 1.38 -4.44 10.54
C LEU A 64 2.23 -4.18 11.79
N LYS A 65 2.84 -3.00 11.86
CA LYS A 65 3.54 -2.54 13.07
C LYS A 65 2.67 -1.63 13.91
N LYS A 66 2.75 -1.79 15.23
CA LYS A 66 2.08 -0.94 16.21
C LYS A 66 2.47 0.53 15.98
N HIS A 67 1.48 1.42 15.94
CA HIS A 67 1.62 2.86 15.65
C HIS A 67 1.96 3.20 14.19
N HIS A 68 1.92 2.21 13.28
CA HIS A 68 2.12 2.38 11.84
C HIS A 68 0.94 1.84 11.03
N GLU A 69 -0.26 1.93 11.58
CA GLU A 69 -1.48 1.40 10.98
C GLU A 69 -1.82 2.15 9.67
N ARG A 70 -1.45 3.43 9.57
CA ARG A 70 -1.70 4.28 8.39
C ARG A 70 -0.79 3.87 7.23
N GLU A 71 0.48 3.61 7.50
CA GLU A 71 1.47 3.16 6.52
C GLU A 71 1.11 1.78 5.97
N TYR A 72 0.75 0.85 6.85
CA TYR A 72 0.23 -0.46 6.48
C TYR A 72 -0.99 -0.34 5.55
N ALA A 73 -2.00 0.43 5.97
CA ALA A 73 -3.22 0.61 5.19
C ALA A 73 -2.96 1.32 3.85
N ALA A 74 -2.02 2.27 3.80
CA ALA A 74 -1.60 2.92 2.57
C ALA A 74 -0.94 1.94 1.60
N CYS A 75 -0.05 1.07 2.10
CA CYS A 75 0.61 0.05 1.29
C CYS A 75 -0.40 -0.97 0.75
N MET A 76 -1.31 -1.45 1.60
CA MET A 76 -2.44 -2.29 1.19
C MET A 76 -3.27 -1.62 0.11
N ALA A 77 -3.63 -0.34 0.29
CA ALA A 77 -4.44 0.38 -0.68
C ALA A 77 -3.76 0.51 -2.05
N ILE A 78 -2.46 0.84 -2.09
CA ILE A 78 -1.70 0.93 -3.33
C ILE A 78 -1.70 -0.42 -4.05
N VAL A 79 -1.38 -1.51 -3.35
CA VAL A 79 -1.31 -2.84 -3.97
C VAL A 79 -2.67 -3.26 -4.52
N LEU A 80 -3.72 -3.18 -3.70
CA LEU A 80 -5.07 -3.56 -4.12
C LEU A 80 -5.55 -2.75 -5.34
N GLN A 81 -5.31 -1.44 -5.37
CA GLN A 81 -5.64 -0.60 -6.53
C GLN A 81 -4.89 -1.01 -7.81
N ASN A 82 -3.60 -1.34 -7.68
CA ASN A 82 -2.81 -1.75 -8.85
C ASN A 82 -3.23 -3.15 -9.35
N ILE A 83 -3.66 -4.06 -8.48
CA ILE A 83 -4.27 -5.33 -8.87
C ILE A 83 -5.60 -5.07 -9.58
N ALA A 84 -6.49 -4.24 -9.02
CA ALA A 84 -7.79 -3.89 -9.62
C ALA A 84 -7.63 -3.33 -11.04
N SER A 85 -6.63 -2.46 -11.24
CA SER A 85 -6.33 -1.87 -12.56
C SER A 85 -5.69 -2.83 -13.56
N GLY A 86 -5.32 -4.05 -13.15
CA GLY A 86 -4.57 -5.02 -13.97
C GLY A 86 -3.09 -4.68 -14.18
N THR A 87 -2.58 -3.67 -13.46
CA THR A 87 -1.18 -3.23 -13.50
C THR A 87 -0.29 -4.18 -12.71
N ASP A 88 -0.69 -4.54 -11.49
CA ASP A 88 -0.04 -5.61 -10.74
C ASP A 88 -0.61 -6.97 -11.16
N LYS A 89 0.27 -7.81 -11.71
CA LYS A 89 -0.02 -9.20 -12.12
C LYS A 89 0.76 -10.23 -11.30
N MET A 90 1.58 -9.77 -10.36
CA MET A 90 2.42 -10.60 -9.49
C MET A 90 1.67 -11.02 -8.24
N ASN A 91 0.75 -10.18 -7.74
CA ASN A 91 -0.04 -10.46 -6.55
C ASN A 91 -1.45 -10.98 -6.88
N ASP A 92 -1.98 -11.81 -5.98
CA ASP A 92 -3.39 -12.20 -5.95
C ASP A 92 -4.11 -11.53 -4.78
N ALA A 93 -5.15 -10.75 -5.09
CA ALA A 93 -5.89 -10.00 -4.08
C ALA A 93 -6.57 -10.90 -3.05
N SER A 94 -7.14 -12.03 -3.47
CA SER A 94 -7.83 -12.94 -2.55
C SER A 94 -6.86 -13.52 -1.53
N TYR A 95 -5.70 -13.98 -1.99
CA TYR A 95 -4.64 -14.50 -1.13
C TYR A 95 -4.10 -13.44 -0.16
N ILE A 96 -3.88 -12.20 -0.61
CA ILE A 96 -3.45 -11.10 0.26
C ILE A 96 -4.47 -10.88 1.37
N ILE A 97 -5.75 -10.73 1.03
CA ILE A 97 -6.80 -10.42 2.00
C ILE A 97 -6.97 -11.56 3.01
N GLU A 98 -6.96 -12.81 2.55
CA GLU A 98 -7.04 -13.98 3.42
C GLU A 98 -5.86 -14.02 4.41
N THR A 99 -4.64 -13.81 3.91
CA THR A 99 -3.41 -13.84 4.72
C THR A 99 -3.35 -12.69 5.71
N GLN A 100 -3.92 -11.53 5.36
CA GLN A 100 -3.86 -10.31 6.16
C GLN A 100 -5.11 -10.06 7.01
N LEU A 101 -6.04 -11.00 7.08
CA LEU A 101 -7.34 -10.82 7.73
C LEU A 101 -7.22 -10.37 9.18
N GLU A 102 -6.33 -11.00 9.96
CA GLU A 102 -6.12 -10.65 11.37
C GLU A 102 -5.53 -9.24 11.53
N ASN A 103 -4.60 -8.84 10.66
CA ASN A 103 -4.02 -7.50 10.67
C ASN A 103 -5.05 -6.44 10.28
N ILE A 104 -5.87 -6.70 9.27
CA ILE A 104 -6.98 -5.83 8.86
C ILE A 104 -7.99 -5.67 9.99
N ALA A 105 -8.24 -6.72 10.78
CA ALA A 105 -9.12 -6.67 11.94
C ALA A 105 -8.64 -5.73 13.06
N LEU A 106 -7.32 -5.48 13.14
CA LEU A 106 -6.70 -4.60 14.15
C LEU A 106 -6.65 -3.13 13.74
N LEU A 107 -6.97 -2.81 12.48
CA LEU A 107 -6.93 -1.44 12.00
C LEU A 107 -7.99 -0.55 12.66
N PRO A 108 -7.70 0.74 12.87
CA PRO A 108 -8.73 1.73 13.17
C PRO A 108 -9.86 1.68 12.15
N SER A 109 -11.11 1.83 12.60
CA SER A 109 -12.31 1.54 11.78
C SER A 109 -12.33 2.24 10.42
N GLN A 110 -11.82 3.47 10.33
CA GLN A 110 -11.74 4.20 9.05
C GLN A 110 -10.76 3.58 8.06
N LEU A 111 -9.61 3.07 8.52
CA LEU A 111 -8.61 2.39 7.69
C LEU A 111 -9.07 0.98 7.33
N GLN A 112 -9.68 0.28 8.29
CA GLN A 112 -10.29 -1.03 8.06
C GLN A 112 -11.35 -0.97 6.95
N HIS A 113 -12.30 -0.03 7.05
CA HIS A 113 -13.33 0.14 6.02
C HIS A 113 -12.74 0.44 4.64
N LEU A 114 -11.67 1.24 4.57
CA LEU A 114 -11.00 1.53 3.30
C LEU A 114 -10.41 0.27 2.66
N VAL A 115 -9.71 -0.56 3.43
CA VAL A 115 -9.10 -1.78 2.89
C VAL A 115 -10.16 -2.77 2.47
N ILE A 116 -11.22 -2.93 3.26
CA ILE A 116 -12.35 -3.81 2.93
C ILE A 116 -13.06 -3.32 1.66
N SER A 117 -13.36 -2.03 1.52
CA SER A 117 -14.05 -1.53 0.33
C SER A 117 -13.25 -1.77 -0.95
N LEU A 118 -11.93 -1.57 -0.93
CA LEU A 118 -11.05 -1.88 -2.06
C LEU A 118 -11.04 -3.37 -2.39
N SER A 119 -11.10 -4.25 -1.37
CA SER A 119 -11.16 -5.69 -1.60
C SER A 119 -12.48 -6.13 -2.23
N GLU A 120 -13.59 -5.51 -1.85
CA GLU A 120 -14.92 -5.79 -2.40
C GLU A 120 -15.03 -5.32 -3.87
N GLU A 121 -14.45 -4.16 -4.21
CA GLU A 121 -14.39 -3.66 -5.59
C GLU A 121 -13.73 -4.69 -6.53
N ILE A 122 -12.59 -5.27 -6.12
CA ILE A 122 -11.86 -6.28 -6.90
C ILE A 122 -12.69 -7.56 -7.11
N GLN A 123 -13.51 -7.94 -6.13
CA GLN A 123 -14.35 -9.15 -6.23
C GLN A 123 -15.58 -8.95 -7.12
N ASN A 124 -16.11 -7.73 -7.18
CA ASN A 124 -17.29 -7.39 -7.98
C ASN A 124 -16.98 -7.12 -9.46
N GLU A 125 -15.72 -6.89 -9.81
CA GLU A 125 -15.26 -6.69 -11.20
C GLU A 125 -14.89 -7.99 -11.93
N LYS A 126 -14.97 -9.15 -11.25
CA LYS A 126 -14.76 -10.49 -11.80
C LYS A 126 -16.07 -11.15 -12.23
#